data_AF-A0A2P5D2C8-F1
#
_entry.id   AF-A0A2P5D2C8-F1
#
_cell.length_a   1.000
_cell.length_b   1.000
_cell.length_c   1.000
_cell.angle_alpha   90.00
_cell.angle_beta   90.00
_cell.angle_gamma   90.00
#
_symmetry.space_group_name_H-M   'P 1'
#
loop_
_entity.id
_entity.type
_entity.pdbx_description
1 polymer ?
#
loop_
_entity_poly.entity_id
_entity_poly.type
_entity_poly.pdbx_seq_one_letter_code
_entity_poly.pdbx_strand_id
1 'polypeptide(L)'
;MGLFFIDTADFKTITEALNTIPPRNTRRLILNIKTGVYREKITIPRRLPFITFFGDADNPPTITGNDTASATGKDGKPLRTFQSATVAVEANYFVAVNVKFEST
;
A
#
# COMPACT_ATOMS: atom_id res chain seq x y z
N MET A 1 3.67 25.79 4.57
CA MET A 1 3.99 24.37 4.84
C MET A 1 3.42 23.56 3.68
N GLY A 2 4.25 23.09 2.76
CA GLY A 2 3.77 22.40 1.55
C GLY A 2 3.41 20.94 1.83
N LEU A 3 2.32 20.46 1.23
CA LEU A 3 2.03 19.04 1.11
C LEU A 3 3.01 18.45 0.09
N PHE A 4 3.66 17.33 0.43
CA PHE A 4 4.51 16.59 -0.50
C PHE A 4 3.68 15.50 -1.16
N PHE A 5 3.70 15.49 -2.49
CA PHE A 5 3.00 14.51 -3.32
C PHE A 5 4.02 13.63 -4.03
N ILE A 6 3.74 12.33 -4.09
CA ILE A 6 4.38 11.38 -5.00
C ILE A 6 3.29 10.86 -5.91
N ASP A 7 3.50 10.90 -7.23
CA ASP A 7 2.58 10.32 -8.20
C ASP A 7 3.05 8.91 -8.58
N THR A 8 2.14 7.93 -8.52
CA THR A 8 2.42 6.55 -8.96
C THR A 8 2.65 6.44 -10.46
N ALA A 9 2.29 7.43 -11.28
CA ALA A 9 2.55 7.43 -12.72
C ALA A 9 4.04 7.38 -13.07
N ASP A 10 4.91 7.83 -12.16
CA ASP A 10 6.36 7.79 -12.32
C ASP A 10 6.98 6.42 -11.97
N PHE A 11 6.15 5.46 -11.52
CA PHE A 11 6.59 4.16 -11.01
C PHE A 11 5.82 3.02 -11.67
N LYS A 12 6.43 1.84 -11.69
CA LYS A 12 5.74 0.64 -12.20
C LYS A 12 4.78 0.03 -11.18
N THR A 13 5.03 0.30 -9.90
CA THR A 13 4.33 -0.33 -8.77
C THR A 13 4.17 0.64 -7.61
N ILE A 14 3.17 0.40 -6.76
CA ILE A 14 2.99 1.18 -5.51
C ILE A 14 4.17 0.93 -4.56
N THR A 15 4.68 -0.30 -4.54
CA THR A 15 5.83 -0.69 -3.71
C THR A 15 7.09 0.08 -4.07
N GLU A 16 7.37 0.28 -5.37
CA GLU A 16 8.51 1.07 -5.84
C GLU A 16 8.41 2.52 -5.38
N ALA A 17 7.22 3.14 -5.51
CA ALA A 17 6.99 4.49 -5.04
C ALA A 17 7.24 4.63 -3.53
N LEU A 18 6.73 3.68 -2.72
CA LEU A 18 6.98 3.65 -1.27
C LEU A 18 8.46 3.54 -0.90
N ASN A 19 9.25 2.80 -1.69
CA ASN A 19 10.67 2.61 -1.44
C ASN A 19 11.51 3.88 -1.67
N THR A 20 10.98 4.87 -2.41
CA THR A 20 11.64 6.18 -2.57
C THR A 20 11.52 7.07 -1.34
N ILE A 21 10.59 6.75 -0.43
CA ILE A 21 10.29 7.58 0.73
C ILE A 21 11.34 7.36 1.82
N PRO A 22 12.04 8.41 2.28
CA PRO A 22 12.98 8.29 3.37
C PRO A 22 12.26 7.89 4.67
N PRO A 23 12.87 7.03 5.51
CA PRO A 23 12.26 6.62 6.76
C PRO A 23 12.14 7.77 7.76
N ARG A 24 11.26 7.60 8.76
CA ARG A 24 11.04 8.54 9.89
C ARG A 24 10.55 9.92 9.44
N ASN A 25 9.67 9.93 8.45
CA ASN A 25 8.99 11.15 8.03
C ASN A 25 8.17 11.77 9.18
N THR A 26 8.16 13.09 9.30
CA THR A 26 7.42 13.83 10.34
C THR A 26 6.27 14.65 9.78
N ARG A 27 6.06 14.61 8.46
CA ARG A 27 5.04 15.38 7.74
C ARG A 27 4.16 14.48 6.89
N ARG A 28 2.95 14.91 6.55
CA ARG A 28 2.09 14.12 5.65
C ARG A 28 2.72 14.00 4.27
N LEU A 29 2.82 12.77 3.76
CA LEU A 29 3.15 12.48 2.38
C LEU A 29 1.95 11.82 1.72
N ILE A 30 1.49 12.41 0.62
CA ILE A 30 0.36 11.90 -0.14
C ILE A 30 0.89 11.15 -1.35
N LEU A 31 0.59 9.87 -1.42
CA LEU A 31 0.81 9.02 -2.57
C LEU A 31 -0.46 9.04 -3.43
N ASN A 32 -0.40 9.72 -4.57
CA ASN A 32 -1.47 9.79 -5.56
C ASN A 32 -1.44 8.51 -6.41
N ILE A 33 -2.43 7.65 -6.19
CA ILE A 33 -2.54 6.36 -6.87
C ILE A 33 -3.48 6.56 -8.06
N LYS A 34 -2.95 6.38 -9.28
CA LYS A 34 -3.77 6.47 -10.50
C LYS A 34 -4.78 5.32 -10.54
N THR A 35 -5.92 5.58 -11.17
CA THR A 35 -6.90 4.55 -11.48
C THR A 35 -6.24 3.34 -12.14
N GLY A 36 -6.58 2.14 -11.66
CA GLY A 36 -6.06 0.89 -12.18
C GLY A 36 -6.26 -0.28 -11.22
N VAL A 37 -5.85 -1.46 -11.66
CA VAL A 37 -5.82 -2.67 -10.82
C VAL A 37 -4.36 -3.05 -10.54
N TYR A 38 -3.97 -2.96 -9.29
CA TYR A 38 -2.62 -3.25 -8.80
C TYR A 38 -2.62 -4.61 -8.13
N ARG A 39 -2.00 -5.60 -8.78
CA ARG A 39 -1.82 -6.96 -8.23
C ARG A 39 -0.52 -7.02 -7.44
N GLU A 40 -0.56 -6.50 -6.22
CA GLU A 40 0.61 -6.33 -5.37
C GLU A 40 0.31 -6.66 -3.92
N LYS A 41 1.30 -7.22 -3.23
CA LYS A 41 1.29 -7.34 -1.78
C LYS A 41 2.07 -6.18 -1.18
N ILE A 42 1.37 -5.33 -0.44
CA ILE A 42 1.92 -4.07 0.06
C ILE A 42 2.10 -4.14 1.57
N THR A 43 3.26 -3.70 2.05
CA THR A 43 3.49 -3.44 3.47
C THR A 43 3.89 -1.99 3.66
N ILE A 44 3.17 -1.28 4.53
CA ILE A 44 3.55 0.05 5.02
C ILE A 44 4.25 -0.14 6.36
N PRO A 45 5.59 -0.23 6.40
CA PRO A 45 6.31 -0.58 7.61
C PRO A 45 6.23 0.53 8.65
N ARG A 46 6.39 0.18 9.93
CA ARG A 46 6.38 1.12 11.08
C ARG A 46 7.26 2.36 10.89
N ARG A 47 8.34 2.24 10.11
CA ARG A 47 9.31 3.32 9.80
C ARG A 47 8.80 4.37 8.82
N LEU A 48 7.62 4.20 8.21
CA LEU A 48 7.00 5.13 7.25
C LEU A 48 5.67 5.69 7.80
N PRO A 49 5.69 6.52 8.85
CA PRO A 49 4.46 7.16 9.35
C PRO A 49 3.95 8.25 8.40
N PHE A 50 2.70 8.68 8.60
CA PHE A 50 2.05 9.80 7.89
C PHE A 50 1.88 9.63 6.37
N ILE A 51 1.81 8.39 5.90
CA ILE A 51 1.49 8.08 4.50
C ILE A 51 -0.01 8.21 4.27
N THR A 52 -0.40 8.86 3.17
CA THR A 52 -1.77 8.85 2.67
C THR A 52 -1.79 8.20 1.30
N PHE A 53 -2.62 7.18 1.13
CA PHE A 53 -3.01 6.69 -0.18
C PHE A 53 -4.22 7.50 -0.65
N PHE A 54 -4.09 8.16 -1.79
CA PHE A 54 -5.14 9.02 -2.34
C PHE A 54 -5.46 8.58 -3.77
N GLY A 55 -6.67 8.10 -3.99
CA GLY A 55 -7.19 7.75 -5.30
C GLY A 55 -8.23 8.73 -5.82
N ASP A 56 -8.59 8.55 -7.08
CA ASP A 56 -9.70 9.27 -7.72
C ASP A 56 -11.05 8.83 -7.12
N ALA A 57 -11.95 9.78 -6.85
CA ALA A 57 -13.23 9.50 -6.22
C ALA A 57 -14.22 8.79 -7.15
N ASP A 58 -14.20 9.15 -8.44
CA ASP A 58 -15.10 8.62 -9.46
C ASP A 58 -14.61 7.27 -9.97
N ASN A 59 -13.29 7.06 -10.01
CA ASN A 59 -12.69 5.81 -10.43
C ASN A 59 -11.52 5.37 -9.53
N PRO A 60 -11.83 4.89 -8.30
CA PRO A 60 -10.82 4.55 -7.31
C PRO A 60 -9.98 3.34 -7.76
N PRO A 61 -8.66 3.38 -7.56
CA PRO A 61 -7.80 2.23 -7.82
C PRO A 61 -8.11 1.06 -6.90
N THR A 62 -7.89 -0.15 -7.43
CA THR A 62 -8.02 -1.40 -6.67
C THR A 62 -6.65 -2.01 -6.44
N ILE A 63 -6.31 -2.25 -5.19
CA ILE A 63 -5.14 -3.04 -4.79
C ILE A 63 -5.65 -4.42 -4.40
N THR A 64 -5.20 -5.43 -5.13
CA THR A 64 -5.72 -6.80 -5.00
C THR A 64 -4.59 -7.82 -4.87
N GLY A 65 -4.90 -8.90 -4.16
CA GLY A 65 -4.02 -10.04 -3.93
C GLY A 65 -4.83 -11.31 -3.81
N ASN A 66 -4.18 -12.46 -3.99
CA ASN A 66 -4.81 -13.77 -3.99
C ASN A 66 -4.17 -14.75 -2.99
N ASP A 67 -3.46 -14.22 -2.00
CA ASP A 67 -2.89 -15.03 -0.92
C ASP A 67 -4.01 -15.52 0.00
N THR A 68 -4.00 -16.82 0.33
CA THR A 68 -4.92 -17.40 1.32
C THR A 68 -4.16 -17.80 2.58
N ALA A 69 -4.83 -17.83 3.73
CA ALA A 69 -4.20 -18.25 4.99
C ALA A 69 -3.67 -19.69 4.94
N SER A 70 -4.27 -20.54 4.08
CA SER A 70 -3.86 -21.91 3.79
C SER A 70 -2.75 -22.02 2.74
N ALA A 71 -2.44 -20.96 2.00
CA ALA A 71 -1.39 -21.00 0.99
C ALA A 71 -0.04 -21.29 1.65
N THR A 72 0.79 -22.09 0.98
CA THR A 72 2.11 -22.46 1.47
C THR A 72 3.05 -21.26 1.36
N GLY A 73 3.52 -20.78 2.50
CA GLY A 73 4.56 -19.77 2.62
C GLY A 73 5.94 -20.30 2.22
N LYS A 74 6.91 -19.39 2.14
CA LYS A 74 8.29 -19.70 1.73
C LYS A 74 9.02 -20.68 2.65
N ASP A 75 8.53 -20.83 3.89
CA ASP A 75 9.04 -21.76 4.89
C ASP A 75 8.37 -23.14 4.84
N GLY A 76 7.53 -23.39 3.82
CA GLY A 76 6.78 -24.64 3.65
C GLY A 76 5.57 -24.78 4.59
N LYS A 77 5.25 -23.73 5.37
CA LYS A 77 4.11 -23.73 6.30
C LYS A 77 2.98 -22.85 5.75
N PRO A 78 1.72 -23.03 6.20
CA PRO A 78 0.65 -22.12 5.82
C PRO A 78 1.00 -20.67 6.22
N LEU A 79 0.70 -19.70 5.35
CA LEU A 79 0.90 -18.26 5.59
C LEU A 79 0.22 -17.79 6.88
N ARG A 80 -0.88 -18.44 7.27
CA ARG A 80 -1.78 -17.99 8.35
C ARG A 80 -2.43 -16.64 8.01
N THR A 81 -3.47 -16.28 8.75
CA THR A 81 -4.31 -15.10 8.45
C THR A 81 -3.53 -13.79 8.41
N PHE A 82 -2.53 -13.61 9.28
CA PHE A 82 -1.75 -12.38 9.31
C PHE A 82 -0.92 -12.18 8.03
N GLN A 83 -0.33 -13.25 7.49
CA GLN A 83 0.51 -13.13 6.32
C GLN A 83 -0.28 -13.21 5.02
N SER A 84 -1.58 -13.49 5.02
CA SER A 84 -2.40 -13.49 3.78
C SER A 84 -2.93 -12.11 3.39
N ALA A 85 -2.68 -11.06 4.18
CA ALA A 85 -3.17 -9.72 3.87
C ALA A 85 -2.55 -9.17 2.57
N THR A 86 -3.40 -8.69 1.66
CA THR A 86 -2.99 -7.93 0.46
C THR A 86 -2.27 -6.63 0.84
N VAL A 87 -2.79 -5.92 1.84
CA VAL A 87 -2.20 -4.68 2.36
C VAL A 87 -2.04 -4.78 3.87
N ALA A 88 -0.79 -4.71 4.34
CA ALA A 88 -0.44 -4.68 5.75
C ALA A 88 0.04 -3.27 6.14
N VAL A 89 -0.67 -2.62 7.06
CA VAL A 89 -0.30 -1.29 7.56
C VAL A 89 0.19 -1.41 9.00
N GLU A 90 1.48 -1.17 9.19
CA GLU A 90 2.11 -1.14 10.52
C GLU A 90 2.46 0.28 10.96
N ALA A 91 2.38 1.25 10.04
CA ALA A 91 2.75 2.63 10.28
C ALA A 91 1.70 3.44 11.06
N ASN A 92 2.17 4.37 11.89
CA ASN A 92 1.31 5.33 12.56
C ASN A 92 0.78 6.39 11.58
N TYR A 93 -0.45 6.84 11.80
CA TYR A 93 -1.09 7.93 11.04
C TYR A 93 -1.24 7.68 9.54
N PHE A 94 -1.38 6.41 9.14
CA PHE A 94 -1.76 6.04 7.78
C PHE A 94 -3.20 6.48 7.49
N VAL A 95 -3.45 6.94 6.27
CA VAL A 95 -4.79 7.24 5.76
C VAL A 95 -4.94 6.65 4.36
N ALA A 96 -6.12 6.12 4.04
CA ALA A 96 -6.51 5.80 2.68
C ALA A 96 -7.80 6.53 2.34
N VAL A 97 -7.85 7.17 1.18
CA VAL A 97 -9.02 7.91 0.67
C VAL A 97 -9.24 7.48 -0.76
N ASN A 98 -10.47 7.06 -1.08
CA ASN A 98 -10.88 6.62 -2.42
C ASN A 98 -9.98 5.51 -2.99
N VAL A 99 -9.71 4.47 -2.19
CA VAL A 99 -8.93 3.29 -2.62
C VAL A 99 -9.71 2.04 -2.24
N LYS A 100 -9.72 1.05 -3.14
CA LYS A 100 -10.30 -0.26 -2.90
C LYS A 100 -9.20 -1.25 -2.53
N PHE A 101 -9.41 -2.00 -1.46
CA PHE A 101 -8.56 -3.13 -1.08
C PHE A 101 -9.35 -4.42 -1.24
N GLU A 102 -8.79 -5.37 -1.96
CA GLU A 102 -9.45 -6.62 -2.28
C GLU A 102 -8.53 -7.82 -1.97
N SER A 103 -9.14 -8.92 -1.55
CA SER A 103 -8.52 -10.23 -1.44
C SER A 103 -9.42 -11.18 -2.21
N THR A 104 -8.96 -11.67 -3.36
CA THR A 104 -9.70 -12.57 -4.25
C THR A 104 -9.27 -14.01 -4.09
#